data_AF-A0A426UZM1-F1
#
_entry.id   AF-A0A426UZM1-F1
#
_cell.length_a   1.000
_cell.length_b   1.000
_cell.length_c   1.000
_cell.angle_alpha   90.00
_cell.angle_beta   90.00
_cell.angle_gamma   90.00
#
_symmetry.space_group_name_H-M   'P 1'
#
loop_
_entity.id
_entity.type
_entity.pdbx_description
1 polymer ?
#
loop_
_entity_poly.entity_id
_entity_poly.type
_entity_poly.pdbx_seq_one_letter_code
_entity_poly.pdbx_strand_id
1 'polypeptide(L)'
;MNGSNNGCTGSGATARRNPRVARLLRQLLGAEGQPIDRLELERTVGAINLPDLVMRVKRARGVDITTSYRKQMDRDGRTVEVGQYAITSEHAQAKARAVLELVGHEA
;
A
#
# COMPACT_ATOMS: atom_id res chain seq x y z
N MET A 1 -40.29 -22.40 6.57
CA MET A 1 -38.92 -22.27 6.04
C MET A 1 -38.65 -20.79 5.81
N ASN A 2 -38.15 -20.08 6.84
CA ASN A 2 -37.72 -18.69 6.72
C ASN A 2 -36.24 -18.66 7.09
N GLY A 3 -35.38 -18.49 6.07
CA GLY A 3 -33.94 -18.37 6.24
C GLY A 3 -33.59 -16.98 6.76
N SER A 4 -33.05 -16.93 7.97
CA SER A 4 -32.57 -15.72 8.62
C SER A 4 -31.39 -15.10 7.87
N ASN A 5 -31.55 -13.83 7.49
CA ASN A 5 -30.49 -12.93 7.09
C ASN A 5 -29.49 -12.74 8.23
N ASN A 6 -28.26 -13.25 8.09
CA ASN A 6 -27.15 -12.83 8.94
C ASN A 6 -26.50 -11.58 8.33
N GLY A 7 -26.96 -10.42 8.82
CA GLY A 7 -26.25 -9.16 8.69
C GLY A 7 -24.93 -9.21 9.46
N CYS A 8 -23.82 -8.98 8.75
CA CYS A 8 -22.53 -8.76 9.37
C CYS A 8 -22.37 -7.26 9.68
N THR A 9 -22.97 -6.82 10.79
CA THR A 9 -22.65 -5.54 11.45
C THR A 9 -21.50 -5.77 12.43
N GLY A 10 -20.27 -5.78 11.92
CA GLY A 10 -19.05 -5.88 12.71
C GLY A 10 -18.41 -4.52 12.94
N SER A 11 -18.70 -3.92 14.09
CA SER A 11 -18.07 -2.74 14.68
C SER A 11 -16.54 -2.86 14.80
N GLY A 12 -15.80 -1.77 14.53
CA GLY A 12 -14.46 -1.51 15.06
C GLY A 12 -13.36 -2.53 14.73
N ALA A 13 -12.95 -2.62 13.46
CA ALA A 13 -11.71 -3.33 13.12
C ALA A 13 -10.50 -2.56 13.70
N THR A 14 -10.12 -2.89 14.94
CA THR A 14 -8.82 -2.57 15.55
C THR A 14 -7.75 -2.64 14.48
N ALA A 15 -6.95 -1.59 14.33
CA ALA A 15 -5.87 -1.52 13.36
C ALA A 15 -4.81 -2.57 13.70
N ARG A 16 -5.07 -3.84 13.36
CA ARG A 16 -4.16 -4.95 13.62
C ARG A 16 -2.82 -4.62 13.00
N ARG A 17 -1.78 -4.72 13.83
CA ARG A 17 -0.37 -4.59 13.42
C ARG A 17 -0.13 -5.34 12.13
N ASN A 18 0.32 -4.62 11.12
CA ASN A 18 0.75 -5.21 9.87
C ASN A 18 2.12 -4.62 9.49
N PRO A 19 3.22 -5.31 9.84
CA PRO A 19 4.56 -4.77 9.63
C PRO A 19 4.87 -4.52 8.15
N ARG A 20 4.19 -5.22 7.23
CA ARG A 20 4.34 -4.98 5.78
C ARG A 20 3.69 -3.66 5.37
N VAL A 21 2.51 -3.34 5.91
CA VAL A 21 1.88 -2.03 5.69
C VAL A 21 2.77 -0.92 6.26
N ALA A 22 3.32 -1.10 7.45
CA ALA A 22 4.21 -0.11 8.06
C ALA A 22 5.46 0.14 7.19
N ARG A 23 6.11 -0.93 6.70
CA ARG A 23 7.26 -0.80 5.79
C ARG A 23 6.89 -0.10 4.48
N LEU A 24 5.77 -0.50 3.86
CA LEU A 24 5.27 0.12 2.62
C LEU A 24 5.06 1.62 2.80
N LEU A 25 4.32 2.02 3.85
CA LEU A 25 4.02 3.42 4.10
C LEU A 25 5.28 4.23 4.44
N ARG A 26 6.22 3.67 5.21
CA ARG A 26 7.51 4.33 5.50
C ARG A 26 8.30 4.61 4.22
N GLN A 27 8.38 3.64 3.31
CA GLN A 27 9.09 3.80 2.04
C GLN A 27 8.41 4.88 1.18
N LEU A 28 7.09 4.78 0.96
CA LEU A 28 6.36 5.74 0.13
C LEU A 28 6.34 7.17 0.71
N LEU A 29 6.25 7.31 2.03
CA LEU A 29 6.32 8.61 2.70
C LEU A 29 7.74 9.21 2.64
N GLY A 30 8.78 8.37 2.79
CA GLY A 30 10.17 8.81 2.72
C GLY A 30 10.61 9.23 1.31
N ALA A 31 9.90 8.79 0.26
CA ALA A 31 10.14 9.25 -1.11
C ALA A 31 9.51 10.62 -1.42
N GLU A 32 8.76 11.23 -0.50
CA GLU A 32 8.25 12.61 -0.62
C GLU A 32 7.52 12.88 -1.95
N GLY A 33 6.68 11.93 -2.36
CA GLY A 33 5.91 12.01 -3.61
C GLY A 33 6.63 11.52 -4.86
N GLN A 34 7.92 11.17 -4.76
CA GLN A 34 8.63 10.49 -5.85
C GLN A 34 8.13 9.04 -6.03
N PRO A 35 7.97 8.58 -7.28
CA PRO A 35 7.58 7.20 -7.55
C PRO A 35 8.73 6.23 -7.23
N ILE A 36 8.39 5.16 -6.50
CA ILE A 36 9.31 4.05 -6.22
C ILE A 36 8.91 2.85 -7.06
N ASP A 37 9.89 2.15 -7.62
CA ASP A 37 9.65 0.95 -8.41
C ASP A 37 9.04 -0.16 -7.59
N ARG A 38 8.09 -0.88 -8.20
CA ARG A 38 7.45 -2.07 -7.61
C ARG A 38 8.47 -3.09 -7.09
N LEU A 39 9.48 -3.41 -7.90
CA LEU A 39 10.49 -4.42 -7.56
C LEU A 39 11.35 -3.99 -6.36
N GLU A 40 11.67 -2.71 -6.26
CA GLU A 40 12.38 -2.14 -5.12
C GLU A 40 11.52 -2.20 -3.84
N LEU A 41 10.24 -1.83 -3.95
CA LEU A 41 9.29 -1.94 -2.85
C LEU A 41 9.06 -3.38 -2.42
N GLU A 42 8.98 -4.35 -3.33
CA GLU A 42 8.82 -5.77 -3.00
C GLU A 42 9.99 -6.27 -2.13
N ARG A 43 11.22 -5.86 -2.45
CA ARG A 43 12.44 -6.20 -1.69
C ARG A 43 12.41 -5.61 -0.28
N THR A 44 12.01 -4.36 -0.12
CA THR A 44 12.02 -3.66 1.18
C THR A 44 10.84 -4.04 2.07
N VAL A 45 9.64 -4.18 1.49
CA VAL A 45 8.43 -4.57 2.21
C VAL A 45 8.47 -6.05 2.63
N GLY A 46 9.15 -6.88 1.82
CA GLY A 46 9.23 -8.33 2.01
C GLY A 46 7.93 -9.04 1.64
N ALA A 47 7.29 -8.59 0.55
CA ALA A 47 6.02 -9.14 0.07
C ALA A 47 6.02 -9.24 -1.46
N ILE A 48 6.02 -10.48 -1.98
CA ILE A 48 5.93 -10.75 -3.43
C ILE A 48 4.58 -10.31 -4.03
N ASN A 49 3.53 -10.20 -3.21
CA ASN A 49 2.21 -9.74 -3.64
C ASN A 49 1.97 -8.26 -3.28
N LEU A 50 2.89 -7.38 -3.66
CA LEU A 50 2.79 -5.94 -3.39
C LEU A 50 1.51 -5.30 -3.96
N PRO A 51 1.03 -5.63 -5.19
CA PRO A 51 -0.20 -5.05 -5.71
C PRO A 51 -1.43 -5.30 -4.83
N ASP A 52 -1.58 -6.51 -4.27
CA ASP A 52 -2.67 -6.80 -3.32
C ASP A 52 -2.53 -5.99 -2.03
N LEU A 53 -1.31 -5.86 -1.51
CA LEU A 53 -1.05 -5.06 -0.32
C LEU A 53 -1.41 -3.58 -0.55
N VAL A 54 -1.00 -3.00 -1.69
CA VAL A 54 -1.35 -1.63 -2.09
C VAL A 54 -2.86 -1.48 -2.20
N MET A 55 -3.55 -2.40 -2.90
CA MET A 55 -5.00 -2.37 -3.04
C MET A 55 -5.72 -2.44 -1.70
N ARG A 56 -5.22 -3.27 -0.78
CA ARG A 56 -5.76 -3.37 0.58
C ARG A 56 -5.57 -2.08 1.36
N VAL A 57 -4.41 -1.44 1.27
CA VAL A 57 -4.16 -0.13 1.90
C VAL A 57 -5.09 0.93 1.32
N LYS A 58 -5.24 1.00 0.00
CA LYS A 58 -6.16 1.94 -0.66
C LYS A 58 -7.61 1.73 -0.21
N ARG A 59 -8.12 0.50 -0.22
CA ARG A 59 -9.52 0.20 0.10
C ARG A 59 -9.83 0.25 1.59
N ALA A 60 -9.00 -0.37 2.43
CA ALA A 60 -9.28 -0.53 3.85
C ALA A 60 -8.84 0.68 4.69
N ARG A 61 -7.84 1.44 4.23
CA ARG A 61 -7.29 2.59 4.96
C ARG A 61 -7.53 3.91 4.23
N GLY A 62 -8.00 3.88 2.99
CA GLY A 62 -8.32 5.07 2.21
C GLY A 62 -7.11 5.94 1.88
N VAL A 63 -5.89 5.39 1.95
CA VAL A 63 -4.67 6.11 1.55
C VAL A 63 -4.61 6.10 0.03
N ASP A 64 -4.51 7.28 -0.57
CA ASP A 64 -4.38 7.37 -2.02
C ASP A 64 -2.92 7.09 -2.42
N ILE A 65 -2.73 6.02 -3.19
CA ILE A 65 -1.44 5.59 -3.71
C ILE A 65 -1.58 5.60 -5.23
N THR A 66 -0.83 6.50 -5.87
CA THR A 66 -0.76 6.62 -7.32
C THR A 66 -0.01 5.42 -7.88
N THR A 67 -0.45 4.94 -9.04
CA THR A 67 0.21 3.88 -9.80
C THR A 67 0.55 4.41 -11.18
N SER A 68 1.82 4.35 -11.55
CA SER A 68 2.32 4.72 -12.86
C SER A 68 3.21 3.60 -13.42
N TYR A 69 3.64 3.74 -14.66
CA TYR A 69 4.59 2.83 -15.29
C TYR A 69 5.77 3.62 -15.83
N ARG A 70 6.97 3.07 -15.68
CA ARG A 70 8.17 3.56 -16.37
C ARG A 70 8.66 2.53 -17.38
N LYS A 71 9.22 3.02 -18.48
CA LYS A 71 9.90 2.16 -19.45
C LYS A 71 11.26 1.74 -18.90
N GLN A 72 11.58 0.47 -19.02
CA GLN A 72 12.88 -0.09 -18.67
C GLN A 72 13.31 -1.10 -19.74
N MET A 73 14.60 -1.20 -20.01
CA MET A 73 15.12 -2.26 -20.87
C MET A 73 15.29 -3.55 -20.05
N ASP A 74 14.76 -4.65 -20.56
CA ASP A 74 14.96 -5.96 -19.98
C ASP A 74 16.32 -6.57 -20.39
N ARG A 75 16.61 -7.77 -19.87
CA ARG A 75 17.86 -8.48 -20.15
C ARG A 75 18.03 -8.83 -21.64
N ASP A 76 16.94 -8.98 -22.37
CA ASP A 76 16.93 -9.41 -23.76
C ASP A 76 16.87 -8.20 -24.72
N GLY A 77 17.06 -6.98 -24.19
CA GLY A 77 17.10 -5.73 -24.96
C GLY A 77 15.72 -5.18 -25.32
N ARG A 78 14.64 -5.72 -24.76
CA ARG A 78 13.27 -5.28 -25.04
C ARG A 78 12.85 -4.19 -24.05
N THR A 79 12.12 -3.21 -24.55
CA THR A 79 11.49 -2.20 -23.69
C THR A 79 10.27 -2.83 -23.02
N VAL A 80 10.26 -2.84 -21.68
CA VAL A 80 9.17 -3.29 -20.83
C VAL A 80 8.66 -2.16 -19.95
N GLU A 81 7.48 -2.34 -19.38
CA GLU A 81 6.88 -1.39 -18.44
C GLU A 81 6.97 -1.92 -17.01
N VAL A 82 7.57 -1.13 -16.12
CA VAL A 82 7.71 -1.45 -14.70
C VAL A 82 6.79 -0.53 -13.91
N GLY A 83 5.93 -1.13 -13.10
CA GLY A 83 5.01 -0.39 -12.25
C GLY A 83 5.76 0.38 -11.16
N GLN A 84 5.26 1.57 -10.85
CA GLN A 84 5.77 2.43 -9.78
C GLN A 84 4.61 2.91 -8.89
N TYR A 85 4.93 3.20 -7.63
CA TYR A 85 3.97 3.66 -6.64
C TYR A 85 4.45 4.95 -5.98
N ALA A 86 3.52 5.87 -5.73
CA ALA A 86 3.79 7.15 -5.07
C ALA A 86 2.62 7.60 -4.19
N ILE A 87 2.89 8.46 -3.21
CA ILE A 87 1.87 9.21 -2.46
C ILE A 87 2.11 10.69 -2.71
N THR A 88 1.41 11.24 -3.70
CA THR A 88 1.76 12.55 -4.28
C THR A 88 1.04 13.73 -3.62
N SER A 89 -0.16 13.54 -3.06
CA SER A 89 -0.89 14.63 -2.42
C SER A 89 -0.56 14.74 -0.94
N GLU A 90 -0.42 15.97 -0.43
CA GLU A 90 -0.19 16.24 1.00
C GLU A 90 -1.27 15.59 1.88
N HIS A 91 -2.53 15.66 1.45
CA HIS A 91 -3.63 15.00 2.15
C HIS A 91 -3.45 13.48 2.24
N ALA A 92 -3.02 12.82 1.15
CA ALA A 92 -2.74 11.39 1.18
C ALA A 92 -1.52 11.06 2.05
N GLN A 93 -0.50 11.93 2.08
CA GLN A 93 0.65 11.78 2.97
C GLN A 93 0.26 11.92 4.45
N ALA A 94 -0.55 12.92 4.80
CA ALA A 94 -1.08 13.09 6.16
C ALA A 94 -1.87 11.84 6.60
N LYS A 95 -2.72 11.33 5.71
CA LYS A 95 -3.49 10.10 5.98
C LYS A 95 -2.59 8.86 6.11
N ALA A 96 -1.57 8.74 5.27
CA ALA A 96 -0.59 7.66 5.36
C ALA A 96 0.19 7.70 6.68
N ARG A 97 0.55 8.89 7.19
CA ARG A 97 1.19 9.06 8.51
C ARG A 97 0.28 8.61 9.63
N ALA A 98 -0.98 9.05 9.64
CA ALA A 98 -1.97 8.60 10.63
C ALA A 98 -2.16 7.08 10.62
N VAL A 99 -2.23 6.48 9.42
CA VAL A 99 -2.31 5.01 9.29
C VAL A 99 -1.04 4.34 9.80
N LEU A 100 0.14 4.90 9.51
CA LEU A 100 1.43 4.38 9.96
C LEU A 100 1.53 4.37 11.49
N GLU A 101 1.08 5.44 12.15
CA GLU A 101 1.02 5.52 13.62
C GLU A 101 0.11 4.43 14.19
N LEU A 102 -1.10 4.27 13.63
CA LEU A 102 -2.06 3.24 14.06
C LEU A 102 -1.54 1.81 13.90
N VAL A 103 -0.73 1.52 12.87
CA VAL A 103 -0.15 0.17 12.69
C VAL A 103 1.19 0.00 13.40
N GLY A 104 1.80 1.09 13.88
CA GLY A 104 3.12 1.13 14.53
C GLY A 104 3.07 1.12 16.06
N HIS A 105 2.08 1.79 16.67
CA HIS A 105 1.87 1.86 18.12
C HIS A 105 1.24 0.57 18.66
N GLU A 106 2.05 -0.39 19.11
CA GLU A 106 1.73 -1.36 20.19
C GLU A 106 3.03 -2.01 20.71
N ALA A 107 4.13 -1.24 20.78
CA ALA A 107 5.42 -1.75 21.27
C ALA A 107 5.49 -1.58 22.78
#